data_AF-A0A8J8ECD7-F1
#
_entry.id   AF-A0A8J8ECD7-F1
#
_cell.length_a   1.000
_cell.length_b   1.000
_cell.length_c   1.000
_cell.angle_alpha   90.00
_cell.angle_beta   90.00
_cell.angle_gamma   90.00
#
_symmetry.space_group_name_H-M   'P 1'
#
loop_
_entity.id
_entity.type
_entity.pdbx_description
1 polymer ?
#
loop_
_entity_poly.entity_id
_entity_poly.type
_entity_poly.pdbx_seq_one_letter_code
_entity_poly.pdbx_strand_id
1 'polypeptide(L)' 'DCEECETREGMLDQIERVIRIEGNLDADQRKRLMEIADKCPVHKTLTSEVRIVTKAAE' A
#
# COMPACT_ATOMS: atom_id res chain seq x y z
N ASP A 1 -13.22 25.48 -6.37
CA ASP A 1 -12.63 24.57 -5.38
C ASP A 1 -11.60 23.66 -6.05
N CYS A 2 -10.34 24.07 -6.02
CA CYS A 2 -9.22 23.14 -6.21
C CYS A 2 -8.48 23.13 -4.87
N GLU A 3 -8.87 22.22 -3.97
CA GLU A 3 -8.36 22.15 -2.59
C GLU A 3 -7.04 21.38 -2.45
N GLU A 4 -6.35 21.02 -3.54
CA GLU A 4 -5.08 20.27 -3.48
C GLU A 4 -4.05 20.77 -4.51
N CYS A 5 -3.85 22.08 -4.63
CA CYS A 5 -2.91 22.65 -5.62
C CYS A 5 -1.66 23.34 -5.06
N GLU A 6 -1.33 23.22 -3.77
CA GLU A 6 -0.09 23.83 -3.24
C GLU A 6 0.79 22.86 -2.44
N THR A 7 1.56 22.03 -3.15
CA THR A 7 2.88 21.60 -2.68
C THR A 7 3.91 21.79 -3.79
N ARG A 8 4.76 22.79 -3.56
CA ARG A 8 5.99 23.05 -4.30
C ARG A 8 7.01 21.99 -3.86
N GLU A 9 7.74 21.44 -4.84
CA GLU A 9 8.92 20.56 -4.70
C GLU A 9 8.67 19.07 -4.40
N GLY A 10 8.68 18.24 -5.46
CA GLY A 10 9.29 16.89 -5.43
C GLY A 10 8.39 15.67 -5.26
N MET A 11 7.78 15.19 -6.36
CA MET A 11 7.24 13.83 -6.58
C MET A 11 6.72 13.05 -5.35
N LEU A 12 5.40 13.09 -5.12
CA LEU A 12 4.70 12.04 -4.38
C LEU A 12 4.80 10.73 -5.17
N ASP A 13 5.84 9.93 -4.92
CA ASP A 13 5.99 8.62 -5.52
C ASP A 13 4.87 7.70 -4.99
N GLN A 14 3.95 7.28 -5.85
CA GLN A 14 2.92 6.31 -5.50
C GLN A 14 3.36 4.91 -5.92
N ILE A 15 3.40 3.98 -4.97
CA ILE A 15 3.64 2.56 -5.24
C ILE A 15 2.32 1.82 -5.11
N GLU A 16 1.82 1.29 -6.23
CA GLU A 16 0.70 0.37 -6.23
C GLU A 16 1.19 -1.07 -6.11
N ARG A 17 0.62 -1.80 -5.14
CA ARG A 17 0.93 -3.21 -4.92
C ARG A 17 -0.34 -4.04 -5.04
N VAL A 18 -0.29 -5.04 -5.91
CA VAL A 18 -1.34 -6.04 -6.07
C VAL A 18 -0.89 -7.34 -5.41
N ILE A 19 -1.70 -7.89 -4.52
CA ILE A 19 -1.39 -9.11 -3.77
C ILE A 19 -2.36 -10.22 -4.17
N ARG A 20 -1.83 -11.30 -4.75
CA ARG A 20 -2.56 -12.54 -4.98
C ARG A 20 -2.27 -13.51 -3.83
N ILE A 21 -3.33 -14.03 -3.22
CA ILE A 21 -3.24 -15.03 -2.15
C ILE A 21 -3.91 -16.31 -2.63
N GLU A 22 -3.11 -17.35 -2.81
CA GLU A 22 -3.52 -18.67 -3.31
C GLU A 22 -3.50 -19.73 -2.20
N GLY A 23 -4.33 -20.77 -2.36
CA GLY A 23 -4.45 -21.88 -1.41
C GLY A 23 -5.79 -21.94 -0.67
N ASN A 24 -5.99 -23.03 0.06
CA ASN A 24 -7.19 -23.27 0.87
C ASN A 24 -7.12 -22.47 2.17
N LEU A 25 -7.47 -21.19 2.08
CA LEU A 25 -7.44 -20.24 3.19
C LEU A 25 -8.84 -19.72 3.45
N ASP A 26 -9.22 -19.73 4.72
CA ASP A 26 -10.45 -19.08 5.17
C ASP A 26 -10.34 -17.54 5.16
N ALA A 27 -11.46 -16.87 5.39
CA ALA A 27 -11.55 -15.41 5.36
C ALA A 27 -10.66 -14.75 6.42
N ASP A 28 -10.53 -15.34 7.61
CA ASP A 28 -9.76 -14.80 8.72
C ASP A 28 -8.25 -14.91 8.44
N GLN A 29 -7.83 -16.03 7.85
CA GLN A 29 -6.46 -16.25 7.39
C GLN A 29 -6.08 -15.26 6.29
N ARG A 30 -6.96 -15.05 5.29
CA ARG A 30 -6.74 -14.06 4.22
C ARG A 30 -6.64 -12.64 4.78
N LYS A 31 -7.51 -12.26 5.72
CA LYS A 31 -7.49 -10.95 6.37
C LYS A 31 -6.16 -10.72 7.11
N ARG A 32 -5.71 -11.72 7.87
CA ARG A 32 -4.46 -11.62 8.63
C ARG A 32 -3.22 -11.49 7.73
N LEU A 33 -3.22 -12.17 6.58
CA LEU A 33 -2.15 -12.04 5.58
C LEU A 33 -2.12 -10.63 4.96
N MET A 34 -3.27 -10.03 4.69
CA MET A 34 -3.35 -8.64 4.22
C MET A 34 -2.85 -7.66 5.30
N GLU A 35 -3.23 -7.84 6.57
CA GLU A 35 -2.72 -7.02 7.68
C GLU A 35 -1.19 -7.12 7.83
N ILE A 36 -0.61 -8.30 7.60
CA ILE A 36 0.86 -8.48 7.60
C ILE A 36 1.47 -7.75 6.40
N ALA A 37 0.85 -7.85 5.23
CA ALA A 37 1.32 -7.17 4.03
C ALA A 37 1.33 -5.64 4.21
N ASP A 38 0.36 -5.07 4.92
CA ASP A 38 0.29 -3.61 5.20
C ASP A 38 1.35 -3.12 6.20
N LYS A 39 1.89 -4.01 7.03
CA LYS A 39 3.03 -3.72 7.91
C LYS A 39 4.38 -3.69 7.16
N CYS A 40 4.35 -3.48 5.84
CA CYS A 40 5.50 -3.62 4.97
C CYS A 40 6.69 -2.75 5.46
N PRO A 41 7.86 -3.35 5.71
CA PRO A 41 9.02 -2.64 6.27
C PRO A 41 9.58 -1.57 5.32
N VAL A 42 9.21 -1.61 4.04
CA VAL A 42 9.59 -0.61 3.03
C VAL A 42 9.12 0.79 3.40
N HIS A 43 7.99 0.94 4.13
CA HIS A 43 7.56 2.23 4.68
C HIS A 43 8.61 2.87 5.60
N LYS A 44 9.44 2.07 6.27
CA LYS A 44 10.53 2.57 7.12
C LYS A 44 11.78 2.96 6.34
N THR A 45 11.97 2.41 5.14
CA THR A 45 13.15 2.65 4.29
C THR A 45 12.91 3.78 3.28
N LEU A 46 11.66 3.99 2.85
CA LEU A 46 11.25 5.02 1.90
C LEU A 46 10.88 6.33 2.61
N THR A 47 11.63 6.72 3.64
CA THR A 47 11.39 7.94 4.43
C THR A 47 11.72 9.21 3.64
N SER A 48 10.81 9.55 2.73
CA SER A 48 10.29 10.89 2.42
C SER A 48 9.30 10.66 1.26
N GLU A 49 8.00 10.83 1.53
CA GLU A 49 6.99 11.13 0.49
C GLU A 49 6.44 9.99 -0.39
N VAL A 50 6.69 8.71 -0.09
CA VAL A 50 6.12 7.61 -0.89
C VAL A 50 4.76 7.12 -0.34
N ARG A 51 3.69 7.22 -1.14
CA ARG A 51 2.35 6.67 -0.81
C ARG A 51 2.24 5.23 -1.32
N ILE A 52 2.06 4.25 -0.43
CA ILE A 52 1.86 2.85 -0.82
C ILE A 52 0.38 2.48 -0.72
N VAL A 53 -0.17 1.96 -1.82
CA VAL A 53 -1.56 1.49 -1.90
C VAL A 53 -1.58 0.00 -2.17
N THR A 54 -2.15 -0.77 -1.23
CA THR A 54 -2.34 -2.22 -1.38
C THR A 54 -3.72 -2.53 -1.95
N LYS A 55 -3.77 -3.40 -2.96
CA LYS A 55 -5.01 -3.99 -3.48
C LYS A 55 -4.89 -5.52 -3.48
N ALA A 56 -5.99 -6.21 -3.20
CA ALA A 56 -6.06 -7.65 -3.44
C ALA A 56 -6.20 -7.89 -4.96
N ALA A 57 -5.54 -8.91 -5.48
CA ALA A 57 -5.75 -9.38 -6.85
C ALA A 57 -7.13 -10.03 -6.96
N GLU A 58 -7.83 -9.78 -8.07
CA GLU A 58 -9.02 -10.54 -8.47
C GLU A 58 -8.67 -12.00 -8.84
#